data_AF-I7J4U4-F1
#
_entry.id   AF-I7J4U4-F1
#
_cell.length_a   1.000
_cell.length_b   1.000
_cell.length_c   1.000
_cell.angle_alpha   90.00
_cell.angle_beta   90.00
_cell.angle_gamma   90.00
#
_symmetry.space_group_name_H-M   'P 1'
#
loop_
_entity.id
_entity.type
_entity.pdbx_description
1 polymer ?
#
loop_
_entity_poly.entity_id
_entity_poly.type
_entity_poly.pdbx_seq_one_letter_code
_entity_poly.pdbx_strand_id
1 'polypeptide(L)' 'MKIIILSVLAGMILGAIFKKLRLPLPAPATLSGVLGVLGVLLGSMLAGLF' A
#
# COMPACT_ATOMS: atom_id res chain seq x y z
N MET A 1 -11.22 9.21 -10.38
CA MET A 1 -11.99 9.11 -9.12
C MET A 1 -12.50 7.70 -8.84
N LYS A 2 -13.31 7.09 -9.72
CA LYS A 2 -13.84 5.73 -9.53
C LYS A 2 -12.78 4.67 -9.20
N ILE A 3 -11.66 4.67 -9.93
CA ILE A 3 -10.57 3.70 -9.75
C ILE A 3 -9.89 3.85 -8.38
N ILE A 4 -9.64 5.08 -7.92
CA ILE A 4 -9.01 5.35 -6.62
C ILE A 4 -9.88 4.79 -5.48
N ILE A 5 -11.19 5.07 -5.53
CA ILE A 5 -12.14 4.59 -4.53
C ILE A 5 -12.19 3.06 -4.54
N LEU A 6 -12.29 2.43 -5.72
CA LEU A 6 -12.32 0.97 -5.84
C LEU A 6 -11.02 0.32 -5.37
N SER A 7 -9.85 0.92 -5.63
CA SER A 7 -8.56 0.40 -5.18
C SER A 7 -8.41 0.44 -3.65
N VAL A 8 -8.85 1.52 -3.01
CA VAL A 8 -8.86 1.63 -1.54
C VAL A 8 -9.79 0.58 -0.95
N LEU A 9 -10.99 0.45 -1.51
CA LEU A 9 -12.01 -0.48 -1.03
C LEU A 9 -11.58 -1.95 -1.22
N ALA A 10 -10.96 -2.28 -2.35
CA ALA A 10 -10.36 -3.59 -2.59
C ALA A 10 -9.24 -3.89 -1.58
N GLY A 11 -8.34 -2.93 -1.31
CA GLY A 11 -7.29 -3.07 -0.31
C GLY A 11 -7.82 -3.30 1.11
N MET A 12 -8.89 -2.59 1.50
CA MET A 12 -9.56 -2.78 2.79
C MET A 12 -10.18 -4.17 2.92
N ILE A 13 -10.90 -4.63 1.88
CA ILE A 13 -11.51 -5.96 1.87
C ILE A 13 -10.43 -7.04 1.94
N LEU A 14 -9.36 -6.93 1.15
CA LEU A 14 -8.27 -7.90 1.13
C LEU A 14 -7.57 -7.98 2.48
N GLY A 15 -7.27 -6.84 3.10
CA GLY A 15 -6.68 -6.78 4.44
C GLY A 15 -7.57 -7.41 5.51
N ALA A 16 -8.88 -7.17 5.46
CA ALA A 16 -9.84 -7.77 6.38
C ALA A 16 -9.93 -9.30 6.21
N ILE A 17 -9.97 -9.80 4.97
CA ILE A 17 -10.01 -11.24 4.66
C ILE A 17 -8.73 -11.93 5.14
N PHE A 18 -7.56 -11.39 4.81
CA PHE A 18 -6.27 -11.99 5.19
C PHE A 18 -6.08 -12.03 6.70
N LYS A 19 -6.48 -10.97 7.40
CA LYS A 19 -6.49 -10.94 8.87
C LYS A 19 -7.45 -11.97 9.46
N LYS A 20 -8.66 -12.12 8.88
CA LYS A 20 -9.66 -13.10 9.33
C LYS A 20 -9.20 -14.54 9.12
N LEU A 21 -8.53 -14.82 8.00
CA LEU A 21 -7.97 -16.13 7.67
C LEU A 21 -6.61 -16.40 8.33
N ARG A 22 -6.07 -15.44 9.10
CA ARG A 22 -4.72 -15.49 9.69
C ARG A 22 -3.62 -15.79 8.67
N LEU A 23 -3.82 -15.35 7.42
CA LEU A 23 -2.84 -15.48 6.37
C LEU A 23 -1.78 -14.37 6.51
N PRO A 24 -0.52 -14.64 6.13
CA PRO A 24 0.48 -13.58 6.04
C PRO A 24 -0.03 -12.49 5.10
N LEU A 25 -0.05 -11.25 5.59
CA LEU A 25 -0.46 -10.11 4.78
C LEU A 25 0.56 -9.90 3.64
N PRO A 26 0.11 -9.81 2.38
CA PRO A 26 0.98 -9.56 1.25
C PRO A 26 1.49 -8.10 1.23
N ALA A 27 0.80 -7.21 1.94
CA ALA A 27 1.21 -5.81 2.11
C ALA A 27 2.18 -5.67 3.31
N PRO A 28 3.09 -4.67 3.28
CA PRO A 28 4.00 -4.42 4.38
C PRO A 28 3.22 -4.21 5.69
N ALA A 29 3.36 -5.17 6.62
CA ALA A 29 2.64 -5.13 7.89
C ALA A 29 3.26 -4.15 8.90
N THR A 30 4.45 -3.62 8.61
CA THR A 30 5.18 -2.69 9.46
C THR A 30 5.07 -1.26 8.95
N LEU A 31 5.03 -0.30 9.88
CA LEU A 31 5.08 1.13 9.57
C LEU A 31 6.31 1.47 8.72
N SER A 32 7.46 0.84 9.02
CA SER A 32 8.70 1.02 8.27
C SER A 32 8.58 0.61 6.81
N GLY A 33 7.87 -0.47 6.50
CA GLY A 33 7.65 -0.91 5.13
C GLY A 33 6.77 0.06 4.33
N VAL A 34 5.72 0.59 4.95
CA VAL A 34 4.85 1.62 4.34
C VAL A 34 5.64 2.90 4.07
N LEU A 35 6.41 3.38 5.05
CA LEU A 35 7.27 4.56 4.89
C LEU A 35 8.37 4.35 3.85
N GLY A 36 8.92 3.13 3.72
CA GLY A 36 9.88 2.79 2.68
C GLY A 36 9.29 2.90 1.27
N VAL A 37 8.09 2.35 1.04
CA VAL A 37 7.39 2.48 -0.25
C VAL A 37 7.08 3.95 -0.58
N LEU A 38 6.65 4.73 0.41
CA LEU A 38 6.45 6.18 0.25
C LEU A 38 7.77 6.90 -0.08
N GLY A 39 8.86 6.56 0.58
CA GLY A 39 10.19 7.11 0.30
C GLY A 39 10.68 6.83 -1.12
N VAL A 40 10.42 5.62 -1.65
CA VAL A 40 10.74 5.28 -3.05
C VAL A 40 9.92 6.14 -4.03
N LEU A 41 8.63 6.34 -3.77
CA LEU A 41 7.79 7.21 -4.60
C LEU A 41 8.26 8.66 -4.58
N LEU A 42 8.53 9.21 -3.39
CA LEU A 42 9.06 10.57 -3.24
C LEU A 42 10.42 10.71 -3.92
N GLY A 43 11.31 9.72 -3.76
CA GLY A 43 12.61 9.67 -4.42
C GLY A 43 12.48 9.64 -5.94
N SER A 44 11.55 8.87 -6.50
CA SER A 44 11.29 8.82 -7.94
C SER A 44 10.76 10.15 -8.50
N MET A 45 9.91 10.85 -7.75
CA MET A 45 9.44 12.18 -8.13
C MET A 45 10.55 13.23 -8.06
N LEU A 46 11.39 13.16 -7.02
CA LEU A 46 12.54 14.06 -6.87
C LEU A 46 13.59 13.83 -7.97
N ALA A 47 13.85 12.57 -8.32
CA ALA A 47 14.78 12.20 -9.37
C ALA A 47 14.27 12.58 -10.76
N GLY A 48 12.96 12.49 -11.01
CA GLY A 48 12.35 12.95 -12.26
C GLY A 48 12.19 14.47 -12.38
N LEU A 49 12.51 15.22 -11.32
CA LEU A 49 12.47 16.69 -11.29
C LEU A 49 13.80 17.32 -11.73
N PHE A 50 14.89 16.55 -11.71
CA PHE A 50 16.22 16.92 -12.23
C PHE A 50 16.42 16.39 -13.65
#